data_AF-A0A8J3P958-F1
#
_entry.id   AF-A0A8J3P958-F1
#
_cell.length_a   1.000
_cell.length_b   1.000
_cell.length_c   1.000
_cell.angle_alpha   90.00
_cell.angle_beta   90.00
_cell.angle_gamma   90.00
#
_symmetry.space_group_name_H-M   'P 1'
#
loop_
_entity.id
_entity.type
_entity.pdbx_description
1 polymer ?
#
loop_
_entity_poly.entity_id
_entity_poly.type
_entity_poly.pdbx_seq_one_letter_code
_entity_poly.pdbx_strand_id
1 'polypeptide(L)'
;MSRPVTAPSSAGRDRSPVLPRVIGESPPDVNLVQLVSLERHQLHKIRVGVPAVSAWPTGSPGIASSRVVRRLAVGLLAVLAVLAVPVPAQADGWSVTLSAPKARPGDTVRVTGANWPAGRLVQLVTCGELALGGSSSCDMRGALATAVKPDGTFSVVLTVGEPPRPCPCVVHAAAVGTGESGHVDTPLDVSGHPVGPVPTPARTLAKLDVVEARLTGGGSVSAWFGGPQHRTLVYTVRNAGSQTLSGAPLTVRVGNGADAVPTPQTGELRPGETRTYEVAVTIPFAAFGAYPVTAELGGLGQAKAVHQAYPWGLVLLNVIGLALIGFGVLRLVRRRRARAAGPSLAADGPMLLPAVVRVPDLGAYLVFDDAPGAGRMRRLAGGQLAPDEVRRLLEREQRQPAAVVDLDALDAYLTTRERG
;
A
#
# COMPACT_ATOMS: atom_id res chain seq x y z
N MET A 1 54.97 43.47 27.18
CA MET A 1 54.11 43.41 28.40
C MET A 1 52.78 42.78 27.97
N SER A 2 52.65 41.46 27.97
CA SER A 2 52.33 40.58 29.12
C SER A 2 50.82 40.28 29.18
N ARG A 3 50.47 39.17 28.51
CA ARG A 3 49.55 38.06 28.86
C ARG A 3 48.10 38.29 29.38
N PRO A 4 47.21 37.29 29.13
CA PRO A 4 45.76 37.32 29.37
C PRO A 4 45.34 36.70 30.73
N VAL A 5 44.07 36.87 31.11
CA VAL A 5 43.43 36.29 32.32
C VAL A 5 42.06 35.71 31.91
N THR A 6 41.94 34.39 31.74
CA THR A 6 41.33 33.37 32.65
C THR A 6 39.79 33.35 32.75
N ALA A 7 39.21 32.20 32.36
CA ALA A 7 37.90 31.68 32.83
C ALA A 7 38.01 31.18 34.30
N PRO A 8 36.92 30.84 35.04
CA PRO A 8 36.33 29.48 34.91
C PRO A 8 34.86 29.25 35.41
N SER A 9 34.36 28.03 35.11
CA SER A 9 33.56 27.10 35.96
C SER A 9 32.10 27.37 36.39
N SER A 10 31.19 26.47 35.97
CA SER A 10 30.24 25.70 36.82
C SER A 10 29.55 24.65 35.91
N ALA A 11 29.57 23.32 36.10
CA ALA A 11 29.37 22.42 37.24
C ALA A 11 27.92 22.42 37.77
N GLY A 12 27.05 21.62 37.15
CA GLY A 12 25.73 21.27 37.65
C GLY A 12 25.49 19.76 37.49
N ARG A 13 25.35 19.07 38.62
CA ARG A 13 25.19 17.62 38.80
C ARG A 13 23.92 17.42 39.62
N ASP A 14 22.91 16.72 39.11
CA ASP A 14 21.77 16.22 39.89
C ASP A 14 21.19 14.98 39.16
N ARG A 15 21.41 13.76 39.67
CA ARG A 15 20.65 12.99 40.67
C ARG A 15 19.33 12.42 40.15
N SER A 16 19.38 11.10 39.87
CA SER A 16 18.24 10.19 39.76
C SER A 16 17.42 10.09 41.05
N PRO A 17 16.20 9.53 40.95
CA PRO A 17 15.90 8.36 41.76
C PRO A 17 15.27 7.19 40.99
N VAL A 18 15.62 6.00 41.47
CA VAL A 18 15.15 4.65 41.15
C VAL A 18 13.86 4.34 41.94
N LEU A 19 12.94 3.51 41.42
CA LEU A 19 12.03 2.58 42.13
C LEU A 19 11.11 1.83 41.11
N PRO A 20 10.44 0.69 41.44
CA PRO A 20 11.01 -0.65 41.40
C PRO A 20 10.30 -1.64 40.45
N ARG A 21 10.95 -2.81 40.35
CA ARG A 21 10.63 -4.03 39.61
C ARG A 21 9.57 -4.85 40.34
N VAL A 22 8.48 -5.23 39.66
CA VAL A 22 7.53 -6.26 40.15
C VAL A 22 7.80 -7.57 39.41
N ILE A 23 7.95 -8.63 40.21
CA ILE A 23 8.15 -10.03 39.85
C ILE A 23 6.77 -10.69 39.94
N GLY A 24 6.44 -11.55 38.96
CA GLY A 24 5.28 -12.43 39.00
C GLY A 24 5.59 -13.73 38.25
N GLU A 25 5.55 -14.84 39.00
CA GLU A 25 5.87 -16.21 38.64
C GLU A 25 4.97 -16.86 37.56
N SER A 26 5.45 -18.00 37.08
CA SER A 26 4.99 -18.87 35.98
C SER A 26 4.20 -20.09 36.55
N PRO A 27 3.94 -21.20 35.80
CA PRO A 27 2.85 -21.59 34.87
C PRO A 27 2.05 -22.81 35.46
N PRO A 28 1.57 -23.86 34.75
CA PRO A 28 1.10 -24.07 33.35
C PRO A 28 -0.32 -24.69 33.28
N ASP A 29 -0.92 -24.82 32.09
CA ASP A 29 -1.70 -26.03 31.77
C ASP A 29 -1.87 -26.27 30.26
N VAL A 30 -1.82 -27.56 29.95
CA VAL A 30 -1.79 -28.18 28.63
C VAL A 30 -3.21 -28.60 28.26
N ASN A 31 -3.65 -28.39 27.01
CA ASN A 31 -4.36 -29.45 26.29
C ASN A 31 -4.43 -29.21 24.78
N LEU A 32 -4.10 -30.27 24.08
CA LEU A 32 -4.15 -30.51 22.64
C LEU A 32 -5.06 -31.74 22.44
N VAL A 33 -5.75 -31.84 21.28
CA VAL A 33 -6.50 -32.99 20.67
C VAL A 33 -7.86 -32.48 20.13
N GLN A 34 -8.40 -32.77 18.95
CA GLN A 34 -8.05 -33.46 17.68
C GLN A 34 -9.14 -33.06 16.63
N LEU A 35 -8.79 -32.79 15.37
CA LEU A 35 -9.10 -33.52 14.10
C LEU A 35 -10.44 -33.28 13.35
N VAL A 36 -10.25 -32.90 12.07
CA VAL A 36 -10.89 -33.35 10.80
C VAL A 36 -12.32 -32.92 10.45
N SER A 37 -12.45 -32.22 9.32
CA SER A 37 -13.34 -32.67 8.24
C SER A 37 -12.89 -32.13 6.87
N LEU A 38 -12.88 -33.02 5.88
CA LEU A 38 -12.60 -32.82 4.45
C LEU A 38 -13.94 -32.72 3.74
N GLU A 39 -14.12 -31.77 2.81
CA GLU A 39 -15.13 -31.95 1.77
C GLU A 39 -14.71 -31.42 0.40
N ARG A 40 -15.04 -32.24 -0.60
CA ARG A 40 -14.79 -32.12 -2.03
C ARG A 40 -15.81 -31.18 -2.67
N HIS A 41 -15.41 -30.42 -3.69
CA HIS A 41 -16.17 -30.24 -4.94
C HIS A 41 -15.20 -29.65 -5.99
N GLN A 42 -14.87 -30.37 -7.07
CA GLN A 42 -15.59 -30.44 -8.36
C GLN A 42 -15.78 -29.07 -9.01
N LEU A 43 -15.18 -28.87 -10.18
CA LEU A 43 -15.80 -28.08 -11.26
C LEU A 43 -15.29 -28.57 -12.62
N HIS A 44 -16.27 -28.87 -13.46
CA HIS A 44 -16.20 -29.48 -14.77
C HIS A 44 -15.78 -28.49 -15.87
N LYS A 45 -15.24 -29.08 -16.95
CA LYS A 45 -14.93 -28.50 -18.26
C LYS A 45 -16.14 -27.81 -18.87
N ILE A 46 -15.97 -26.55 -19.31
CA ILE A 46 -16.89 -25.87 -20.22
C ILE A 46 -16.36 -26.00 -21.64
N ARG A 47 -17.18 -26.60 -22.50
CA ARG A 47 -16.99 -26.75 -23.95
C ARG A 47 -17.92 -25.73 -24.60
N VAL A 48 -17.38 -24.70 -25.25
CA VAL A 48 -18.18 -23.75 -26.05
C VAL A 48 -18.09 -24.17 -27.51
N GLY A 49 -19.18 -24.72 -28.02
CA GLY A 49 -19.41 -24.93 -29.44
C GLY A 49 -20.10 -23.70 -30.03
N VAL A 50 -19.55 -23.19 -31.12
CA VAL A 50 -20.18 -22.19 -32.00
C VAL A 50 -20.86 -22.95 -33.13
N PRO A 51 -22.12 -22.61 -33.47
CA PRO A 51 -22.50 -22.71 -34.87
C PRO A 51 -23.11 -21.42 -35.43
N ALA A 52 -22.74 -21.23 -36.70
CA ALA A 52 -23.24 -20.38 -37.77
C ALA A 52 -24.62 -19.71 -37.61
N VAL A 53 -24.67 -18.42 -37.96
CA VAL A 53 -25.88 -17.68 -38.33
C VAL A 53 -25.97 -17.67 -39.86
N SER A 54 -27.04 -18.26 -40.40
CA SER A 54 -27.43 -18.18 -41.81
C SER A 54 -28.68 -17.29 -41.96
N ALA A 55 -28.86 -16.84 -43.21
CA ALA A 55 -29.67 -15.73 -43.69
C ALA A 55 -31.20 -15.81 -43.47
N TRP A 56 -31.77 -14.60 -43.49
CA TRP A 56 -33.15 -14.13 -43.69
C TRP A 56 -34.08 -15.04 -44.52
N PRO A 57 -35.40 -14.92 -44.30
CA PRO A 57 -36.21 -14.44 -45.41
C PRO A 57 -37.23 -13.35 -45.08
N THR A 58 -37.40 -12.53 -46.10
CA THR A 58 -38.42 -11.51 -46.35
C THR A 58 -39.84 -12.06 -46.36
N GLY A 59 -40.76 -11.37 -45.68
CA GLY A 59 -42.20 -11.56 -45.82
C GLY A 59 -42.93 -10.22 -45.64
N SER A 60 -43.53 -9.73 -46.72
CA SER A 60 -44.36 -8.52 -46.76
C SER A 60 -45.65 -8.68 -45.93
N PRO A 61 -46.15 -7.63 -45.26
CA PRO A 61 -47.33 -7.72 -44.41
C PRO A 61 -48.63 -7.66 -45.22
N GLY A 62 -49.53 -8.61 -44.93
CA GLY A 62 -50.91 -8.64 -45.39
C GLY A 62 -51.75 -7.52 -44.77
N ILE A 63 -52.66 -7.01 -45.59
CA ILE A 63 -53.66 -5.99 -45.27
C ILE A 63 -54.62 -6.56 -44.21
N ALA A 64 -54.61 -5.96 -43.01
CA ALA A 64 -55.63 -6.23 -42.00
C ALA A 64 -56.01 -4.98 -41.20
N SER A 65 -57.30 -4.65 -41.26
CA SER A 65 -58.09 -3.92 -40.27
C SER A 65 -57.80 -2.42 -40.02
N SER A 66 -58.44 -1.61 -40.85
CA SER A 66 -58.52 -0.14 -40.84
C SER A 66 -59.21 0.52 -39.64
N ARG A 67 -59.39 -0.19 -38.51
CA ARG A 67 -60.05 0.38 -37.31
C ARG A 67 -59.16 0.45 -36.06
N VAL A 68 -58.05 -0.28 -36.02
CA VAL A 68 -57.10 -0.25 -34.89
C VAL A 68 -56.03 0.83 -35.10
N VAL A 69 -55.59 1.04 -36.36
CA VAL A 69 -54.58 2.05 -36.72
C VAL A 69 -55.05 3.48 -36.40
N ARG A 70 -56.36 3.76 -36.51
CA ARG A 70 -56.91 5.09 -36.26
C ARG A 70 -56.97 5.47 -34.77
N ARG A 71 -57.01 4.50 -33.85
CA ARG A 71 -56.95 4.77 -32.40
C ARG A 71 -55.52 4.91 -31.88
N LEU A 72 -54.56 4.22 -32.50
CA LEU A 72 -53.13 4.40 -32.19
C LEU A 72 -52.58 5.74 -32.69
N ALA A 73 -53.06 6.24 -33.85
CA ALA A 73 -52.64 7.54 -34.38
C ALA A 73 -53.07 8.73 -33.51
N VAL A 74 -54.26 8.69 -32.89
CA VAL A 74 -54.74 9.77 -32.01
C VAL A 74 -54.03 9.73 -30.65
N GLY A 75 -53.72 8.53 -30.14
CA GLY A 75 -52.91 8.38 -28.92
C GLY A 75 -51.46 8.86 -29.10
N LEU A 76 -50.84 8.57 -30.24
CA LEU A 76 -49.47 8.98 -30.53
C LEU A 76 -49.35 10.50 -30.73
N LEU A 77 -50.35 11.15 -31.34
CA LEU A 77 -50.39 12.63 -31.46
C LEU A 77 -50.61 13.33 -30.12
N ALA A 78 -51.39 12.76 -29.20
CA ALA A 78 -51.57 13.31 -27.86
C ALA A 78 -50.29 13.19 -27.01
N VAL A 79 -49.51 12.10 -27.17
CA VAL A 79 -48.22 11.93 -26.50
C VAL A 79 -47.14 12.84 -27.11
N LEU A 80 -47.13 13.06 -28.43
CA LEU A 80 -46.23 14.01 -29.09
C LEU A 80 -46.53 15.47 -28.73
N ALA A 81 -47.80 15.82 -28.48
CA ALA A 81 -48.18 17.18 -28.07
C ALA A 81 -47.76 17.53 -26.63
N VAL A 82 -47.66 16.54 -25.73
CA VAL A 82 -47.16 16.73 -24.35
C VAL A 82 -45.62 16.84 -24.32
N LEU A 83 -44.92 16.29 -25.31
CA LEU A 83 -43.46 16.42 -25.45
C LEU A 83 -43.01 17.72 -26.14
N ALA A 84 -43.95 18.54 -26.63
CA ALA A 84 -43.67 19.83 -27.29
C ALA A 84 -43.85 21.04 -26.36
N VAL A 85 -43.78 20.85 -25.03
CA VAL A 85 -43.61 21.99 -24.13
C VAL A 85 -42.19 22.52 -24.34
N PRO A 86 -42.00 23.79 -24.76
CA PRO A 86 -40.68 24.39 -24.83
C PRO A 86 -40.12 24.45 -23.41
N VAL A 87 -39.23 23.51 -23.08
CA VAL A 87 -38.35 23.65 -21.93
C VAL A 87 -37.48 24.86 -22.23
N PRO A 88 -37.47 25.92 -21.39
CA PRO A 88 -36.53 27.00 -21.58
C PRO A 88 -35.14 26.38 -21.55
N ALA A 89 -34.39 26.54 -22.63
CA ALA A 89 -32.99 26.18 -22.69
C ALA A 89 -32.28 26.95 -21.56
N GLN A 90 -32.00 26.26 -20.47
CA GLN A 90 -31.12 26.81 -19.45
C GLN A 90 -29.74 26.87 -20.09
N ALA A 91 -29.11 28.03 -20.02
CA ALA A 91 -27.71 28.15 -20.37
C ALA A 91 -26.93 27.14 -19.50
N ASP A 92 -26.31 26.16 -20.15
CA ASP A 92 -25.48 25.13 -19.52
C ASP A 92 -24.24 25.80 -18.91
N GLY A 93 -24.37 26.29 -17.68
CA GLY A 93 -23.29 26.96 -16.96
C GLY A 93 -23.75 27.47 -15.60
N TRP A 94 -22.78 27.60 -14.68
CA TRP A 94 -23.00 28.26 -13.41
C TRP A 94 -23.41 29.70 -13.68
N SER A 95 -24.40 30.20 -12.94
CA SER A 95 -24.89 31.56 -13.11
C SER A 95 -25.00 32.28 -11.79
N VAL A 96 -24.85 33.61 -11.86
CA VAL A 96 -24.99 34.52 -10.73
C VAL A 96 -25.81 35.71 -11.19
N THR A 97 -26.73 36.15 -10.33
CA THR A 97 -27.61 37.29 -10.57
C THR A 97 -27.57 38.22 -9.36
N LEU A 98 -27.56 39.53 -9.63
CA LEU A 98 -27.57 40.57 -8.62
C LEU A 98 -28.95 41.21 -8.55
N SER A 99 -29.45 41.50 -7.35
CA SER A 99 -30.72 42.22 -7.19
C SER A 99 -30.67 43.64 -7.74
N ALA A 100 -29.48 44.23 -7.80
CA ALA A 100 -29.25 45.55 -8.37
C ALA A 100 -27.91 45.53 -9.12
N PRO A 101 -27.84 46.06 -10.37
CA PRO A 101 -26.60 46.15 -11.13
C PRO A 101 -25.72 47.34 -10.70
N LYS A 102 -26.18 48.17 -9.75
CA LYS A 102 -25.51 49.39 -9.28
C LYS A 102 -25.68 49.52 -7.77
N ALA A 103 -24.60 49.90 -7.08
CA ALA A 103 -24.57 50.09 -5.63
C ALA A 103 -23.47 51.07 -5.21
N ARG A 104 -23.50 51.59 -3.98
CA ARG A 104 -22.39 52.33 -3.36
C ARG A 104 -21.58 51.42 -2.44
N PRO A 105 -20.29 51.72 -2.17
CA PRO A 105 -19.56 51.04 -1.11
C PRO A 105 -20.33 51.10 0.22
N GLY A 106 -20.45 49.95 0.89
CA GLY A 106 -21.23 49.77 2.11
C GLY A 106 -22.71 49.39 1.91
N ASP A 107 -23.26 49.55 0.71
CA ASP A 107 -24.61 49.07 0.40
C ASP A 107 -24.65 47.53 0.38
N THR A 108 -25.83 46.95 0.56
CA THR A 108 -26.03 45.51 0.48
C THR A 108 -26.73 45.12 -0.82
N VAL A 109 -26.21 44.12 -1.52
CA VAL A 109 -26.81 43.55 -2.73
C VAL A 109 -27.09 42.06 -2.51
N ARG A 110 -28.29 41.61 -2.89
CA ARG A 110 -28.61 40.18 -2.87
C ARG A 110 -28.01 39.52 -4.11
N VAL A 111 -27.21 38.49 -3.88
CA VAL A 111 -26.60 37.67 -4.91
C VAL A 111 -27.28 36.30 -4.91
N THR A 112 -27.77 35.88 -6.07
CA THR A 112 -28.44 34.58 -6.24
C THR A 112 -27.73 33.79 -7.32
N GLY A 113 -27.27 32.58 -6.98
CA GLY A 113 -26.63 31.66 -7.92
C GLY A 113 -27.51 30.46 -8.25
N ALA A 114 -27.38 29.96 -9.47
CA ALA A 114 -28.05 28.75 -9.96
C ALA A 114 -27.08 27.85 -10.75
N ASN A 115 -27.40 26.56 -10.82
CA ASN A 115 -26.62 25.51 -11.48
C ASN A 115 -25.22 25.29 -10.89
N TRP A 116 -25.03 25.64 -9.61
CA TRP A 116 -23.77 25.37 -8.90
C TRP A 116 -23.74 23.94 -8.37
N PRO A 117 -22.56 23.32 -8.20
CA PRO A 117 -22.51 21.96 -7.66
C PRO A 117 -23.00 21.96 -6.20
N ALA A 118 -23.92 21.04 -5.90
CA ALA A 118 -24.59 20.96 -4.61
C ALA A 118 -23.62 20.71 -3.44
N GLY A 119 -23.88 21.35 -2.29
CA GLY A 119 -23.07 21.18 -1.07
C GLY A 119 -21.68 21.83 -1.13
N ARG A 120 -21.36 22.57 -2.19
CA ARG A 120 -20.10 23.32 -2.31
C ARG A 120 -20.14 24.61 -1.50
N LEU A 121 -18.97 25.08 -1.10
CA LEU A 121 -18.81 26.42 -0.55
C LEU A 121 -18.45 27.37 -1.69
N VAL A 122 -19.16 28.49 -1.79
CA VAL A 122 -18.91 29.55 -2.76
C VAL A 122 -18.48 30.80 -2.01
N GLN A 123 -17.34 31.36 -2.38
CA GLN A 123 -16.86 32.65 -1.89
C GLN A 123 -17.28 33.75 -2.86
N LEU A 124 -17.82 34.84 -2.33
CA LEU A 124 -18.27 36.01 -3.04
C LEU A 124 -17.51 37.23 -2.54
N VAL A 125 -17.06 38.07 -3.48
CA VAL A 125 -16.30 39.29 -3.15
C VAL A 125 -16.45 40.33 -4.26
N THR A 126 -16.40 41.61 -3.92
CA THR A 126 -16.37 42.72 -4.88
C THR A 126 -14.94 42.95 -5.37
N CYS A 127 -14.74 42.96 -6.69
CA CYS A 127 -13.43 43.17 -7.32
C CYS A 127 -13.46 44.29 -8.36
N GLY A 128 -12.32 44.99 -8.51
CA GLY A 128 -12.02 45.88 -9.62
C GLY A 128 -11.29 45.14 -10.74
N GLU A 129 -10.98 45.84 -11.84
CA GLU A 129 -10.28 45.28 -13.02
C GLU A 129 -10.86 43.94 -13.52
N LEU A 130 -12.19 43.74 -13.44
CA LEU A 130 -12.85 42.47 -13.78
C LEU A 130 -12.28 41.24 -13.03
N ALA A 131 -11.78 41.42 -11.81
CA ALA A 131 -11.11 40.38 -11.02
C ALA A 131 -9.82 39.80 -11.66
N LEU A 132 -9.26 40.43 -12.71
CA LEU A 132 -8.09 39.92 -13.44
C LEU A 132 -6.81 39.88 -12.60
N GLY A 133 -6.70 40.77 -11.60
CA GLY A 133 -5.58 40.79 -10.65
C GLY A 133 -5.69 39.72 -9.55
N GLY A 134 -6.67 38.82 -9.63
CA GLY A 134 -7.00 37.86 -8.57
C GLY A 134 -7.34 38.58 -7.27
N SER A 135 -6.92 38.01 -6.13
CA SER A 135 -7.19 38.60 -4.81
C SER A 135 -6.65 40.03 -4.64
N SER A 136 -5.61 40.42 -5.38
CA SER A 136 -5.04 41.77 -5.33
C SER A 136 -5.94 42.86 -5.95
N SER A 137 -6.99 42.43 -6.66
CA SER A 137 -8.02 43.31 -7.24
C SER A 137 -9.33 43.32 -6.45
N CYS A 138 -9.44 42.53 -5.39
CA CYS A 138 -10.68 42.29 -4.66
C CYS A 138 -10.64 42.89 -3.25
N ASP A 139 -11.77 43.43 -2.79
CA ASP A 139 -11.95 43.85 -1.40
C ASP A 139 -12.21 42.63 -0.51
N MET A 140 -11.12 41.98 -0.09
CA MET A 140 -11.19 40.79 0.76
C MET A 140 -11.80 41.06 2.14
N ARG A 141 -11.94 42.32 2.58
CA ARG A 141 -12.60 42.65 3.86
C ARG A 141 -14.11 42.48 3.78
N GLY A 142 -14.69 42.71 2.60
CA GLY A 142 -16.10 42.48 2.30
C GLY A 142 -16.41 41.07 1.79
N ALA A 143 -15.44 40.16 1.78
CA ALA A 143 -15.65 38.81 1.27
C ALA A 143 -16.59 37.99 2.16
N LEU A 144 -17.46 37.21 1.52
CA LEU A 144 -18.46 36.38 2.17
C LEU A 144 -18.43 34.98 1.58
N ALA A 145 -18.71 33.96 2.39
CA ALA A 145 -18.85 32.59 1.91
C ALA A 145 -20.24 32.04 2.23
N THR A 146 -20.83 31.30 1.30
CA THR A 146 -22.12 30.62 1.47
C THR A 146 -22.07 29.21 0.91
N ALA A 147 -22.83 28.29 1.52
CA ALA A 147 -22.99 26.94 0.99
C ALA A 147 -24.06 26.92 -0.12
N VAL A 148 -23.84 26.09 -1.14
CA VAL A 148 -24.80 25.77 -2.19
C VAL A 148 -25.76 24.72 -1.66
N LYS A 149 -27.06 24.98 -1.82
CA LYS A 149 -28.12 24.06 -1.43
C LYS A 149 -28.09 22.77 -2.29
N PRO A 150 -28.78 21.70 -1.86
CA PRO A 150 -28.89 20.47 -2.63
C PRO A 150 -29.49 20.63 -4.04
N ASP A 151 -30.27 21.68 -4.26
CA ASP A 151 -30.87 22.03 -5.57
C ASP A 151 -29.93 22.81 -6.51
N GLY A 152 -28.67 23.02 -6.11
CA GLY A 152 -27.68 23.76 -6.88
C GLY A 152 -27.84 25.28 -6.83
N THR A 153 -28.65 25.80 -5.90
CA THR A 153 -28.87 27.24 -5.74
C THR A 153 -28.23 27.79 -4.46
N PHE A 154 -27.94 29.09 -4.46
CA PHE A 154 -27.64 29.83 -3.24
C PHE A 154 -28.21 31.24 -3.33
N SER A 155 -28.51 31.86 -2.18
CA SER A 155 -28.89 33.27 -2.13
C SER A 155 -28.30 33.87 -0.87
N VAL A 156 -27.57 34.97 -1.02
CA VAL A 156 -26.85 35.63 0.07
C VAL A 156 -26.89 37.14 -0.12
N VAL A 157 -26.76 37.89 0.97
CA VAL A 157 -26.65 39.35 0.93
C VAL A 157 -25.17 39.71 1.09
N LEU A 158 -24.58 40.30 0.06
CA LEU A 158 -23.20 40.74 0.02
C LEU A 158 -23.14 42.25 0.28
N THR A 159 -22.28 42.69 1.20
CA THR A 159 -21.95 44.11 1.34
C THR A 159 -20.96 44.50 0.26
N VAL A 160 -21.27 45.54 -0.50
CA VAL A 160 -20.46 46.02 -1.60
C VAL A 160 -19.20 46.69 -1.04
N GLY A 161 -18.05 46.13 -1.39
CA GLY A 161 -16.75 46.63 -0.95
C GLY A 161 -16.18 47.75 -1.82
N GLU A 162 -15.04 48.29 -1.40
CA GLU A 162 -14.25 49.24 -2.18
C GLU A 162 -12.97 48.54 -2.67
N PRO A 163 -12.97 48.00 -3.91
CA PRO A 163 -11.84 47.22 -4.39
C PRO A 163 -10.58 48.10 -4.54
N PRO A 164 -9.37 47.57 -4.26
CA PRO A 164 -8.12 48.34 -4.34
C PRO A 164 -7.74 48.77 -5.77
N ARG A 165 -8.38 48.18 -6.78
CA ARG A 165 -8.18 48.45 -8.20
C ARG A 165 -9.39 49.20 -8.78
N PRO A 166 -9.20 50.04 -9.83
CA PRO A 166 -10.31 50.75 -10.44
C PRO A 166 -11.30 49.81 -11.15
N CYS A 167 -12.54 50.23 -11.31
CA CYS A 167 -13.55 49.51 -12.11
C CYS A 167 -13.14 49.51 -13.61
N PRO A 168 -13.59 48.57 -14.45
CA PRO A 168 -14.84 47.81 -14.33
C PRO A 168 -14.88 46.82 -13.17
N CYS A 169 -15.95 46.92 -12.37
CA CYS A 169 -16.12 46.15 -11.15
C CYS A 169 -17.06 44.96 -11.37
N VAL A 170 -16.80 43.89 -10.63
CA VAL A 170 -17.59 42.64 -10.67
C VAL A 170 -17.82 42.12 -9.26
N VAL A 171 -18.91 41.38 -9.08
CA VAL A 171 -19.05 40.42 -7.99
C VAL A 171 -18.45 39.10 -8.48
N HIS A 172 -17.29 38.74 -7.94
CA HIS A 172 -16.61 37.49 -8.21
C HIS A 172 -17.17 36.40 -7.28
N ALA A 173 -17.80 35.38 -7.85
CA ALA A 173 -18.24 34.20 -7.13
C ALA A 173 -17.39 32.99 -7.54
N ALA A 174 -16.73 32.32 -6.61
CA ALA A 174 -15.86 31.18 -6.90
C ALA A 174 -16.14 29.98 -5.98
N ALA A 175 -16.12 28.77 -6.54
CA ALA A 175 -16.20 27.55 -5.75
C ALA A 175 -14.86 27.27 -5.05
N VAL A 176 -14.88 27.06 -3.74
CA VAL A 176 -13.66 26.88 -2.92
C VAL A 176 -13.60 25.49 -2.28
N GLY A 177 -12.40 24.95 -2.10
CA GLY A 177 -12.17 23.60 -1.55
C GLY A 177 -12.08 22.49 -2.61
N THR A 178 -12.18 21.24 -2.18
CA THR A 178 -12.05 20.06 -3.06
C THR A 178 -13.30 19.86 -3.91
N GLY A 179 -13.13 19.52 -5.20
CA GLY A 179 -14.21 19.27 -6.14
C GLY A 179 -14.09 20.08 -7.42
N GLU A 180 -15.18 20.21 -8.16
CA GLU A 180 -15.25 21.04 -9.36
C GLU A 180 -14.91 22.51 -9.03
N SER A 181 -13.99 23.07 -9.80
CA SER A 181 -13.48 24.43 -9.66
C SER A 181 -14.00 25.31 -10.79
N GLY A 182 -14.44 26.51 -10.44
CA GLY A 182 -14.94 27.48 -11.41
C GLY A 182 -15.30 28.78 -10.71
N HIS A 183 -15.60 29.79 -11.51
CA HIS A 183 -16.05 31.09 -11.03
C HIS A 183 -17.02 31.73 -12.03
N VAL A 184 -17.79 32.69 -11.55
CA VAL A 184 -18.67 33.54 -12.35
C VAL A 184 -18.47 34.98 -11.90
N ASP A 185 -18.14 35.85 -12.84
CA ASP A 185 -18.01 37.28 -12.61
C ASP A 185 -19.24 38.01 -13.12
N THR A 186 -19.99 38.64 -12.22
CA THR A 186 -21.18 39.42 -12.60
C THR A 186 -20.89 40.92 -12.50
N PRO A 187 -21.08 41.71 -13.57
CA PRO A 187 -20.81 43.15 -13.55
C PRO A 187 -21.59 43.89 -12.45
N LEU A 188 -20.91 44.81 -11.77
CA LEU A 188 -21.50 45.69 -10.75
C LEU A 188 -20.96 47.13 -10.94
N ASP A 189 -21.85 48.10 -11.10
CA ASP A 189 -21.51 49.53 -11.12
C ASP A 189 -21.39 50.06 -9.68
N VAL A 190 -20.15 50.26 -9.22
CA VAL A 190 -19.85 50.80 -7.88
C VAL A 190 -19.77 52.32 -7.98
N SER A 191 -20.83 52.98 -7.51
CA SER A 191 -20.99 54.43 -7.58
C SER A 191 -19.92 55.14 -6.74
N GLY A 192 -19.18 56.06 -7.36
CA GLY A 192 -18.13 56.84 -6.69
C GLY A 192 -16.75 56.19 -6.69
N HIS A 193 -16.60 54.97 -7.24
CA HIS A 193 -15.30 54.32 -7.39
C HIS A 193 -14.61 54.75 -8.69
N PRO A 194 -13.28 54.95 -8.72
CA PRO A 194 -12.56 55.28 -9.95
C PRO A 194 -12.75 54.20 -11.03
N VAL A 195 -13.01 54.65 -12.26
CA VAL A 195 -13.07 53.79 -13.45
C VAL A 195 -11.78 53.97 -14.24
N GLY A 196 -11.12 52.86 -14.57
CA GLY A 196 -9.89 52.79 -15.34
C GLY A 196 -10.04 51.91 -16.57
N PRO A 197 -9.04 51.90 -17.46
CA PRO A 197 -9.02 50.95 -18.57
C PRO A 197 -8.92 49.52 -18.05
N VAL A 198 -9.66 48.59 -18.65
CA VAL A 198 -9.51 47.16 -18.37
C VAL A 198 -8.09 46.76 -18.77
N PRO A 199 -7.26 46.26 -17.83
CA PRO A 199 -5.99 45.67 -18.20
C PRO A 199 -6.27 44.55 -19.18
N THR A 200 -5.66 44.59 -20.37
CA THR A 200 -5.70 43.41 -21.23
C THR A 200 -5.03 42.30 -20.42
N PRO A 201 -5.74 41.22 -20.05
CA PRO A 201 -5.10 40.14 -19.33
C PRO A 201 -3.89 39.77 -20.17
N ALA A 202 -2.70 39.81 -19.57
CA ALA A 202 -1.55 39.20 -20.21
C ALA A 202 -2.01 37.78 -20.48
N ARG A 203 -2.31 37.45 -21.75
CA ARG A 203 -2.50 36.06 -22.13
C ARG A 203 -1.34 35.34 -21.46
N THR A 204 -1.59 34.27 -20.73
CA THR A 204 -0.51 33.42 -20.25
C THR A 204 0.12 32.85 -21.52
N LEU A 205 1.01 33.63 -22.15
CA LEU A 205 1.66 33.30 -23.41
C LEU A 205 2.68 32.19 -23.17
N ALA A 206 3.02 31.94 -21.90
CA ALA A 206 3.69 30.75 -21.43
C ALA A 206 2.65 29.64 -21.19
N LYS A 207 2.58 28.69 -22.11
CA LYS A 207 1.85 27.43 -21.97
C LYS A 207 2.85 26.30 -22.12
N LEU A 208 2.91 25.41 -21.14
CA LEU A 208 3.79 24.25 -21.19
C LEU A 208 2.96 22.98 -21.29
N ASP A 209 3.31 22.13 -22.25
CA ASP A 209 2.69 20.83 -22.48
C ASP A 209 3.67 19.74 -22.06
N VAL A 210 3.21 18.79 -21.24
CA VAL A 210 4.04 17.66 -20.82
C VAL A 210 3.90 16.57 -21.85
N VAL A 211 4.95 16.34 -22.61
CA VAL A 211 4.99 15.28 -23.62
C VAL A 211 5.20 13.93 -22.94
N GLU A 212 6.11 13.87 -21.97
CA GLU A 212 6.47 12.61 -21.31
C GLU A 212 6.98 12.83 -19.90
N ALA A 213 6.58 11.96 -18.98
CA ALA A 213 7.19 11.85 -17.66
C ALA A 213 7.28 10.38 -17.27
N ARG A 214 8.50 9.82 -17.28
CA ARG A 214 8.73 8.42 -16.93
C ARG A 214 10.00 8.24 -16.11
N LEU A 215 10.03 7.17 -15.33
CA LEU A 215 11.21 6.76 -14.58
C LEU A 215 11.93 5.66 -15.33
N THR A 216 13.23 5.83 -15.50
CA THR A 216 14.13 4.89 -16.17
C THR A 216 15.29 4.49 -15.24
N GLY A 217 16.08 3.50 -15.67
CA GLY A 217 17.20 2.97 -14.90
C GLY A 217 16.95 1.54 -14.37
N GLY A 218 18.03 0.80 -14.12
CA GLY A 218 18.02 -0.62 -13.73
C GLY A 218 17.84 -0.83 -12.23
N GLY A 219 17.19 -1.94 -11.84
CA GLY A 219 17.07 -2.32 -10.44
C GLY A 219 18.39 -2.87 -9.90
N SER A 220 18.80 -2.45 -8.71
CA SER A 220 19.93 -3.04 -8.00
C SER A 220 19.50 -4.33 -7.29
N VAL A 221 20.44 -5.27 -7.07
CA VAL A 221 20.20 -6.43 -6.20
C VAL A 221 19.81 -5.95 -4.79
N SER A 222 20.39 -4.85 -4.32
CA SER A 222 20.03 -4.25 -3.03
C SER A 222 18.56 -3.83 -2.98
N ALA A 223 17.98 -3.33 -4.08
CA ALA A 223 16.57 -2.93 -4.15
C ALA A 223 15.61 -4.11 -3.88
N TRP A 224 15.97 -5.33 -4.30
CA TRP A 224 15.20 -6.53 -3.98
C TRP A 224 15.13 -6.82 -2.48
N PHE A 225 16.09 -6.31 -1.70
CA PHE A 225 16.15 -6.44 -0.25
C PHE A 225 15.85 -5.12 0.48
N GLY A 226 15.21 -4.15 -0.18
CA GLY A 226 14.83 -2.87 0.44
C GLY A 226 15.93 -1.82 0.46
N GLY A 227 17.03 -2.03 -0.25
CA GLY A 227 18.09 -1.03 -0.44
C GLY A 227 17.63 0.22 -1.22
N PRO A 228 18.36 1.35 -1.14
CA PRO A 228 18.09 2.53 -1.96
C PRO A 228 18.09 2.21 -3.45
N GLN A 229 17.23 2.90 -4.21
CA GLN A 229 17.13 2.70 -5.65
C GLN A 229 17.45 4.00 -6.39
N HIS A 230 18.50 3.98 -7.20
CA HIS A 230 18.83 5.09 -8.08
C HIS A 230 18.06 4.95 -9.39
N ARG A 231 17.27 5.97 -9.74
CA ARG A 231 16.48 6.05 -10.97
C ARG A 231 16.77 7.38 -11.65
N THR A 232 16.42 7.46 -12.93
CA THR A 232 16.47 8.71 -13.68
C THR A 232 15.06 9.06 -14.10
N LEU A 233 14.60 10.26 -13.72
CA LEU A 233 13.38 10.81 -14.27
C LEU A 233 13.69 11.41 -15.64
N VAL A 234 13.01 10.91 -16.66
CA VAL A 234 12.99 11.50 -18.00
C VAL A 234 11.73 12.35 -18.10
N TYR A 235 11.92 13.66 -18.15
CA TYR A 235 10.86 14.65 -18.17
C TYR A 235 10.94 15.48 -19.46
N THR A 236 10.01 15.24 -20.38
CA THR A 236 9.96 15.90 -21.69
C THR A 236 8.81 16.89 -21.72
N VAL A 237 9.13 18.14 -21.99
CA VAL A 237 8.17 19.25 -22.07
C VAL A 237 8.28 19.97 -23.39
N ARG A 238 7.16 20.52 -23.84
CA ARG A 238 7.08 21.37 -25.02
C ARG A 238 6.50 22.71 -24.62
N ASN A 239 7.16 23.79 -25.05
CA ASN A 239 6.57 25.12 -24.96
C ASN A 239 5.46 25.25 -26.01
N ALA A 240 4.22 25.04 -25.60
CA ALA A 240 3.03 25.24 -26.43
C ALA A 240 2.56 26.71 -26.43
N GLY A 241 3.29 27.58 -25.74
CA GLY A 241 3.08 29.01 -25.68
C GLY A 241 3.65 29.73 -26.90
N SER A 242 3.34 31.03 -26.99
CA SER A 242 3.83 31.92 -28.05
C SER A 242 4.97 32.84 -27.59
N GLN A 243 5.46 32.68 -26.36
CA GLN A 243 6.63 33.39 -25.83
C GLN A 243 7.74 32.42 -25.42
N THR A 244 8.99 32.88 -25.49
CA THR A 244 10.15 32.13 -24.97
C THR A 244 10.08 32.07 -23.46
N LEU A 245 10.18 30.86 -22.89
CA LEU A 245 10.27 30.64 -21.45
C LEU A 245 11.75 30.63 -21.07
N SER A 246 12.22 31.64 -20.34
CA SER A 246 13.63 31.75 -19.91
C SER A 246 13.77 31.55 -18.40
N GLY A 247 14.69 30.67 -17.99
CA GLY A 247 15.12 30.54 -16.60
C GLY A 247 14.06 30.00 -15.63
N ALA A 248 13.02 29.32 -16.12
CA ALA A 248 11.98 28.73 -15.27
C ALA A 248 12.57 27.61 -14.38
N PRO A 249 12.42 27.64 -13.04
CA PRO A 249 13.02 26.63 -12.19
C PRO A 249 12.34 25.28 -12.39
N LEU A 250 13.13 24.24 -12.69
CA LEU A 250 12.67 22.85 -12.64
C LEU A 250 12.69 22.40 -11.18
N THR A 251 11.56 21.94 -10.68
CA THR A 251 11.45 21.36 -9.34
C THR A 251 11.07 19.89 -9.47
N VAL A 252 11.81 19.02 -8.78
CA VAL A 252 11.55 17.58 -8.75
C VAL A 252 11.49 17.13 -7.30
N ARG A 253 10.44 16.35 -6.97
CA ARG A 253 10.20 15.84 -5.62
C ARG A 253 9.93 14.35 -5.66
N VAL A 254 10.42 13.63 -4.65
CA VAL A 254 10.27 12.18 -4.51
C VAL A 254 9.41 11.88 -3.28
N GLY A 255 8.37 11.07 -3.46
CA GLY A 255 7.42 10.75 -2.41
C GLY A 255 6.61 11.96 -1.94
N ASN A 256 6.24 11.97 -0.66
CA ASN A 256 5.57 13.10 0.00
C ASN A 256 6.57 14.07 0.65
N GLY A 257 7.88 13.90 0.39
CA GLY A 257 8.93 14.71 0.99
C GLY A 257 8.90 16.17 0.51
N ALA A 258 9.39 17.07 1.36
CA ALA A 258 9.63 18.47 1.05
C ALA A 258 10.92 18.71 0.27
N ASP A 259 11.84 17.75 0.31
CA ASP A 259 13.19 17.91 -0.22
C ASP A 259 13.17 17.93 -1.76
N ALA A 260 13.58 19.06 -2.31
CA ALA A 260 13.78 19.21 -3.74
C ALA A 260 15.06 18.46 -4.16
N VAL A 261 14.96 17.65 -5.20
CA VAL A 261 16.10 16.99 -5.80
C VAL A 261 16.91 18.02 -6.60
N PRO A 262 18.27 17.96 -6.60
CA PRO A 262 19.08 18.81 -7.47
C PRO A 262 18.70 18.63 -8.94
N THR A 263 18.41 19.73 -9.62
CA THR A 263 17.95 19.76 -11.01
C THR A 263 18.93 20.54 -11.90
N PRO A 264 19.05 20.17 -13.19
CA PRO A 264 19.84 20.93 -14.14
C PRO A 264 19.24 22.32 -14.38
N GLN A 265 20.08 23.26 -14.83
CA GLN A 265 19.58 24.55 -15.32
C GLN A 265 18.75 24.34 -16.58
N THR A 266 17.59 24.98 -16.64
CA THR A 266 16.57 24.77 -17.67
C THR A 266 16.79 25.58 -18.93
N GLY A 267 17.56 26.67 -18.83
CA GLY A 267 17.90 27.54 -19.94
C GLY A 267 16.69 28.29 -20.51
N GLU A 268 16.74 28.58 -21.81
CA GLU A 268 15.63 29.16 -22.56
C GLU A 268 14.93 28.09 -23.41
N LEU A 269 13.60 28.19 -23.50
CA LEU A 269 12.77 27.29 -24.29
C LEU A 269 11.86 28.11 -25.22
N ARG A 270 12.15 28.08 -26.53
CA ARG A 270 11.43 28.88 -27.53
C ARG A 270 10.01 28.34 -27.77
N PRO A 271 9.08 29.16 -28.32
CA PRO A 271 7.77 28.69 -28.77
C PRO A 271 7.89 27.46 -29.68
N GLY A 272 7.13 26.40 -29.37
CA GLY A 272 7.14 25.12 -30.09
C GLY A 272 8.33 24.20 -29.78
N GLU A 273 9.36 24.68 -29.07
CA GLU A 273 10.53 23.88 -28.73
C GLU A 273 10.17 22.80 -27.70
N THR A 274 10.69 21.59 -27.94
CA THR A 274 10.56 20.45 -27.03
C THR A 274 11.92 20.16 -26.41
N ARG A 275 11.96 19.96 -25.10
CA ARG A 275 13.18 19.67 -24.36
C ARG A 275 12.96 18.57 -23.33
N THR A 276 13.95 17.71 -23.21
CA THR A 276 13.98 16.61 -22.25
C THR A 276 14.99 16.93 -21.15
N TYR A 277 14.55 16.79 -19.91
CA TYR A 277 15.35 16.92 -18.71
C TYR A 277 15.52 15.54 -18.07
N GLU A 278 16.76 15.17 -17.81
CA GLU A 278 17.10 13.95 -17.08
C GLU A 278 17.53 14.32 -15.67
N VAL A 279 16.78 13.82 -14.68
CA VAL A 279 17.04 14.15 -13.26
C VAL A 279 17.28 12.85 -12.49
N ALA A 280 18.46 12.75 -11.88
CA ALA A 280 18.79 11.61 -11.04
C ALA A 280 17.99 11.68 -9.73
N VAL A 281 17.15 10.69 -9.48
CA VAL A 281 16.31 10.59 -8.29
C VAL A 281 16.68 9.34 -7.51
N THR A 282 16.73 9.46 -6.19
CA THR A 282 17.01 8.32 -5.31
C THR A 282 15.79 8.01 -4.47
N ILE A 283 15.28 6.79 -4.59
CA ILE A 283 14.24 6.26 -3.73
C ILE A 283 14.92 5.76 -2.44
N PRO A 284 14.44 6.17 -1.26
CA PRO A 284 15.12 5.91 0.00
C PRO A 284 15.15 4.42 0.36
N PHE A 285 16.01 4.08 1.32
CA PHE A 285 16.04 2.76 1.96
C PHE A 285 14.67 2.41 2.56
N ALA A 286 14.36 1.11 2.60
CA ALA A 286 13.10 0.56 3.10
C ALA A 286 11.84 1.13 2.41
N ALA A 287 11.98 1.59 1.17
CA ALA A 287 10.84 2.02 0.38
C ALA A 287 9.91 0.84 0.07
N PHE A 288 8.63 0.96 0.47
CA PHE A 288 7.59 -0.04 0.25
C PHE A 288 6.34 0.57 -0.38
N GLY A 289 5.93 0.06 -1.54
CA GLY A 289 4.73 0.49 -2.26
C GLY A 289 5.00 1.43 -3.43
N ALA A 290 4.01 2.28 -3.74
CA ALA A 290 4.06 3.22 -4.86
C ALA A 290 4.71 4.54 -4.45
N TYR A 291 5.86 4.85 -5.05
CA TYR A 291 6.62 6.08 -4.83
C TYR A 291 6.40 7.04 -6.00
N PRO A 292 5.62 8.12 -5.79
CA PRO A 292 5.47 9.14 -6.82
C PRO A 292 6.73 10.00 -6.92
N VAL A 293 7.07 10.37 -8.15
CA VAL A 293 8.07 11.39 -8.46
C VAL A 293 7.36 12.47 -9.26
N THR A 294 7.27 13.67 -8.70
CA THR A 294 6.61 14.81 -9.33
C THR A 294 7.64 15.77 -9.88
N ALA A 295 7.43 16.22 -11.11
CA ALA A 295 8.23 17.28 -11.73
C ALA A 295 7.34 18.44 -12.17
N GLU A 296 7.87 19.64 -12.08
CA GLU A 296 7.18 20.87 -12.44
C GLU A 296 8.19 21.92 -12.90
N LEU A 297 7.85 22.67 -13.96
CA LEU A 297 8.73 23.69 -14.53
C LEU A 297 8.13 25.10 -14.37
N GLY A 298 8.63 25.86 -13.39
CA GLY A 298 8.26 27.27 -13.19
C GLY A 298 6.76 27.52 -12.98
N GLY A 299 6.05 26.62 -12.30
CA GLY A 299 4.59 26.73 -12.13
C GLY A 299 3.78 26.20 -13.31
N LEU A 300 4.44 25.72 -14.36
CA LEU A 300 3.83 25.34 -15.64
C LEU A 300 4.18 23.88 -15.97
N GLY A 301 3.19 23.12 -16.42
CA GLY A 301 3.35 21.70 -16.78
C GLY A 301 3.79 20.86 -15.59
N GLN A 302 2.84 20.43 -14.76
CA GLN A 302 3.12 19.48 -13.68
C GLN A 302 2.93 18.05 -14.21
N ALA A 303 3.85 17.15 -13.85
CA ALA A 303 3.77 15.75 -14.21
C ALA A 303 4.12 14.84 -13.03
N LYS A 304 3.57 13.63 -13.05
CA LYS A 304 3.77 12.62 -12.00
C LYS A 304 4.09 11.27 -12.63
N ALA A 305 5.27 10.74 -12.32
CA ALA A 305 5.64 9.36 -12.61
C ALA A 305 5.59 8.54 -11.30
N VAL A 306 5.28 7.25 -11.36
CA VAL A 306 5.17 6.39 -10.17
C VAL A 306 6.05 5.17 -10.32
N HIS A 307 6.87 4.90 -9.30
CA HIS A 307 7.69 3.69 -9.21
C HIS A 307 7.14 2.73 -8.16
N GLN A 308 7.16 1.43 -8.43
CA GLN A 308 6.74 0.40 -7.49
C GLN A 308 7.98 -0.19 -6.81
N ALA A 309 8.14 0.07 -5.51
CA ALA A 309 9.22 -0.46 -4.70
C ALA A 309 8.69 -1.62 -3.83
N TYR A 310 8.95 -2.86 -4.24
CA TYR A 310 8.62 -4.05 -3.45
C TYR A 310 9.87 -4.93 -3.24
N PRO A 311 10.28 -5.17 -1.98
CA PRO A 311 11.47 -5.95 -1.68
C PRO A 311 11.17 -7.46 -1.73
N TRP A 312 10.94 -7.98 -2.94
CA TRP A 312 10.63 -9.39 -3.18
C TRP A 312 11.71 -10.34 -2.70
N GLY A 313 12.97 -9.91 -2.68
CA GLY A 313 14.10 -10.68 -2.14
C GLY A 313 13.91 -11.02 -0.66
N LEU A 314 13.41 -10.09 0.16
CA LEU A 314 13.11 -10.37 1.57
C LEU A 314 11.97 -11.38 1.72
N VAL A 315 10.91 -11.25 0.91
CA VAL A 315 9.80 -12.21 0.93
C VAL A 315 10.28 -13.61 0.56
N LEU A 316 11.04 -13.73 -0.54
CA LEU A 316 11.59 -15.00 -1.01
C LEU A 316 12.54 -15.62 0.02
N LEU A 317 13.41 -14.83 0.64
CA LEU A 317 14.33 -15.29 1.68
C LEU A 317 13.58 -15.88 2.88
N ASN A 318 12.49 -15.24 3.33
CA ASN A 318 11.65 -15.76 4.41
C ASN A 318 10.94 -17.07 4.01
N VAL A 319 10.41 -17.14 2.78
CA VAL A 319 9.77 -18.36 2.25
C VAL A 319 10.76 -19.53 2.19
N ILE A 320 11.98 -19.29 1.69
CA ILE A 320 13.04 -20.29 1.63
C ILE A 320 13.45 -20.72 3.05
N GLY A 321 13.64 -19.77 3.97
CA GLY A 321 13.95 -20.05 5.37
C GLY A 321 12.92 -20.95 6.03
N LEU A 322 11.63 -20.64 5.86
CA LEU A 322 10.54 -21.45 6.39
C LEU A 322 10.50 -22.85 5.76
N ALA A 323 10.74 -22.96 4.45
CA ALA A 323 10.81 -24.23 3.75
C ALA A 323 11.97 -25.11 4.26
N LEU A 324 13.15 -24.52 4.50
CA LEU A 324 14.31 -25.23 5.06
C LEU A 324 14.07 -25.70 6.49
N ILE A 325 13.43 -24.87 7.32
CA ILE A 325 13.01 -25.26 8.68
C ILE A 325 12.04 -26.45 8.60
N GLY A 326 11.00 -26.36 7.76
CA GLY A 326 10.03 -27.44 7.55
C GLY A 326 10.70 -28.73 7.07
N PHE A 327 11.62 -28.64 6.11
CA PHE A 327 12.41 -29.77 5.63
C PHE A 327 13.26 -30.39 6.75
N GLY A 328 13.92 -29.56 7.57
CA GLY A 328 14.68 -30.00 8.73
C GLY A 328 13.83 -30.77 9.76
N VAL A 329 12.65 -30.24 10.08
CA VAL A 329 11.67 -30.88 10.98
C VAL A 329 11.19 -32.21 10.40
N LEU A 330 10.81 -32.26 9.12
CA LEU A 330 10.38 -33.48 8.45
C LEU A 330 11.49 -34.55 8.47
N ARG A 331 12.74 -34.15 8.21
CA ARG A 331 13.90 -35.05 8.26
C ARG A 331 14.13 -35.59 9.67
N LEU A 332 13.98 -34.75 10.69
CA LEU A 332 14.09 -35.16 12.10
C LEU A 332 12.98 -36.15 12.50
N VAL A 333 11.73 -35.87 12.12
CA VAL A 333 10.58 -36.75 12.40
C VAL A 333 10.74 -38.09 11.68
N ARG A 334 11.13 -38.11 10.40
CA ARG A 334 11.39 -39.35 9.65
C ARG A 334 12.50 -40.18 10.31
N ARG A 335 13.59 -39.54 10.75
CA ARG A 335 14.68 -40.21 11.49
C ARG A 335 14.21 -40.79 12.82
N ARG A 336 13.35 -40.07 13.56
CA ARG A 336 12.77 -40.57 14.82
C ARG A 336 11.84 -41.75 14.57
N ARG A 337 10.97 -41.69 13.56
CA ARG A 337 10.08 -42.79 13.17
C ARG A 337 10.84 -44.03 12.74
N ALA A 338 11.87 -43.89 11.91
CA ALA A 338 12.71 -45.02 11.49
C ALA A 338 13.43 -45.69 12.68
N ARG A 339 13.86 -44.92 13.69
CA ARG A 339 14.43 -45.48 14.92
C ARG A 339 13.38 -46.15 15.82
N ALA A 340 12.19 -45.57 15.90
CA ALA A 340 11.08 -46.12 16.68
C ALA A 340 10.47 -47.38 16.05
N ALA A 341 10.53 -47.51 14.72
CA ALA A 341 10.03 -48.68 14.01
C ALA A 341 10.84 -49.96 14.28
N GLY A 342 12.04 -49.87 14.86
CA GLY A 342 12.92 -51.00 15.13
C GLY A 342 13.32 -51.79 13.87
N PRO A 343 14.31 -52.69 13.94
CA PRO A 343 14.42 -53.74 12.95
C PRO A 343 13.14 -54.59 13.04
N SER A 344 12.38 -54.71 11.96
CA SER A 344 11.35 -55.74 11.87
C SER A 344 12.07 -57.09 11.94
N LEU A 345 11.98 -57.77 13.09
CA LEU A 345 12.38 -59.16 13.19
C LEU A 345 11.53 -59.95 12.19
N ALA A 346 12.12 -60.30 11.06
CA ALA A 346 11.54 -61.30 10.17
C ALA A 346 11.39 -62.58 11.00
N ALA A 347 10.16 -63.07 11.11
CA ALA A 347 9.76 -64.12 12.04
C ALA A 347 10.30 -65.53 11.72
N ASP A 348 11.34 -65.64 10.89
CA ASP A 348 11.91 -66.93 10.43
C ASP A 348 13.42 -67.03 10.72
N GLY A 349 13.83 -66.68 11.94
CA GLY A 349 15.20 -66.87 12.44
C GLY A 349 15.22 -67.58 13.79
N PRO A 350 16.25 -68.41 14.09
CA PRO A 350 16.32 -69.21 15.30
C PRO A 350 16.28 -68.30 16.54
N MET A 351 15.52 -68.73 17.56
CA MET A 351 15.21 -67.99 18.80
C MET A 351 16.32 -67.04 19.24
N LEU A 352 16.16 -65.75 18.94
CA LEU A 352 16.96 -64.71 19.56
C LEU A 352 16.46 -64.57 21.00
N LEU A 353 17.34 -64.86 21.96
CA LEU A 353 17.11 -64.59 23.37
C LEU A 353 16.64 -63.13 23.55
N PRO A 354 15.73 -62.85 24.50
CA PRO A 354 15.27 -61.50 24.73
C PRO A 354 16.45 -60.59 25.08
N ALA A 355 16.56 -59.45 24.38
CA ALA A 355 17.67 -58.51 24.48
C ALA A 355 17.94 -57.97 25.91
N VAL A 356 16.97 -58.14 26.82
CA VAL A 356 17.11 -57.84 28.25
C VAL A 356 16.40 -58.93 29.07
N VAL A 357 17.09 -59.51 30.05
CA VAL A 357 16.52 -60.45 31.03
C VAL A 357 16.58 -59.83 32.42
N ARG A 358 15.43 -59.74 33.09
CA ARG A 358 15.38 -59.34 34.50
C ARG A 358 15.71 -60.56 35.36
N VAL A 359 16.69 -60.44 36.25
CA VAL A 359 16.99 -61.45 37.25
C VAL A 359 16.39 -60.98 38.57
N PRO A 360 15.19 -61.48 38.96
CA PRO A 360 14.44 -60.93 40.08
C PRO A 360 15.20 -60.99 41.39
N ASP A 361 15.96 -62.07 41.59
CA ASP A 361 16.65 -62.37 42.84
C ASP A 361 17.89 -61.48 43.07
N LEU A 362 18.44 -60.91 41.99
CA LEU A 362 19.56 -59.97 42.03
C LEU A 362 19.09 -58.50 41.94
N GLY A 363 17.80 -58.26 41.71
CA GLY A 363 17.29 -56.92 41.40
C GLY A 363 17.91 -56.29 40.15
N ALA A 364 18.54 -57.09 39.28
CA ALA A 364 19.39 -56.63 38.19
C ALA A 364 18.81 -56.99 36.81
N TYR A 365 19.30 -56.30 35.78
CA TYR A 365 18.94 -56.54 34.38
C TYR A 365 20.19 -56.94 33.60
N LEU A 366 20.16 -58.11 32.97
CA LEU A 366 21.18 -58.54 32.01
C LEU A 366 20.82 -57.97 30.65
N VAL A 367 21.71 -57.16 30.07
CA VAL A 367 21.54 -56.53 28.75
C VAL A 367 22.64 -57.08 27.85
N PHE A 368 22.26 -57.74 26.76
CA PHE A 368 23.23 -58.30 25.81
C PHE A 368 23.84 -57.20 24.92
N ASP A 369 25.10 -57.35 24.49
CA ASP A 369 25.88 -56.33 23.76
C ASP A 369 25.25 -55.98 22.39
N ASP A 370 24.44 -56.87 21.84
CA ASP A 370 23.66 -56.73 20.60
C ASP A 370 22.28 -56.07 20.82
N ALA A 371 21.91 -55.76 22.07
CA ALA A 371 20.65 -55.11 22.39
C ALA A 371 20.58 -53.67 21.81
N PRO A 372 19.48 -53.29 21.15
CA PRO A 372 19.29 -51.92 20.67
C PRO A 372 19.38 -50.91 21.82
N GLY A 373 20.40 -50.05 21.81
CA GLY A 373 20.61 -49.05 22.86
C GLY A 373 21.52 -49.50 24.02
N ALA A 374 22.15 -50.67 23.92
CA ALA A 374 23.15 -51.16 24.88
C ALA A 374 24.23 -50.11 25.19
N GLY A 375 24.73 -49.39 24.17
CA GLY A 375 25.74 -48.34 24.36
C GLY A 375 25.27 -47.08 25.13
N ARG A 376 23.96 -46.86 25.28
CA ARG A 376 23.38 -45.79 26.12
C ARG A 376 23.14 -46.30 27.53
N MET A 377 22.62 -47.51 27.68
CA MET A 377 22.44 -48.16 28.98
C MET A 377 23.77 -48.43 29.67
N ARG A 378 24.80 -48.87 28.94
CA ARG A 378 26.19 -49.03 29.45
C ARG A 378 26.78 -47.73 30.01
N ARG A 379 26.40 -46.59 29.42
CA ARG A 379 26.80 -45.25 29.92
C ARG A 379 26.03 -44.81 31.15
N LEU A 380 24.76 -45.20 31.28
CA LEU A 380 23.90 -44.87 32.41
C LEU A 380 24.12 -45.82 33.60
N ALA A 381 24.45 -47.09 33.34
CA ALA A 381 24.56 -48.14 34.34
C ALA A 381 25.83 -48.04 35.21
N GLY A 382 26.80 -47.19 34.85
CA GLY A 382 27.87 -46.72 35.76
C GLY A 382 28.78 -47.78 36.41
N GLY A 383 28.58 -49.06 36.18
CA GLY A 383 29.31 -50.15 36.83
C GLY A 383 29.11 -51.44 36.06
N GLN A 384 30.18 -51.94 35.47
CA GLN A 384 30.24 -53.30 34.95
C GLN A 384 30.57 -54.21 36.12
N LEU A 385 29.80 -55.29 36.34
CA LEU A 385 30.37 -56.43 37.05
C LEU A 385 31.42 -57.03 36.11
N ALA A 386 32.67 -57.06 36.57
CA ALA A 386 33.73 -57.71 35.81
C ALA A 386 33.39 -59.21 35.64
N PRO A 387 33.77 -59.86 34.52
CA PRO A 387 33.55 -61.29 34.32
C PRO A 387 34.02 -62.15 35.51
N ASP A 388 35.12 -61.75 36.14
CA ASP A 388 35.68 -62.41 37.33
C ASP A 388 34.78 -62.26 38.57
N GLU A 389 34.04 -61.16 38.65
CA GLU A 389 33.13 -60.84 39.76
C GLU A 389 31.81 -61.62 39.61
N VAL A 390 31.34 -61.80 38.37
CA VAL A 390 30.25 -62.73 38.03
C VAL A 390 30.64 -64.17 38.34
N ARG A 391 31.86 -64.58 37.99
CA ARG A 391 32.39 -65.92 38.31
C ARG A 391 32.43 -66.19 39.81
N ARG A 392 32.94 -65.23 40.60
CA ARG A 392 32.97 -65.34 42.07
C ARG A 392 31.58 -65.40 42.70
N LEU A 393 30.59 -64.72 42.11
CA LEU A 393 29.20 -64.79 42.58
C LEU A 393 28.57 -66.15 42.28
N LEU A 394 28.75 -66.68 41.07
CA LEU A 394 28.23 -68.00 40.68
C LEU A 394 28.89 -69.15 41.46
N GLU A 395 30.20 -69.08 41.72
CA GLU A 395 30.92 -70.06 42.56
C GLU A 395 30.48 -69.99 44.03
N ARG A 396 30.08 -68.81 44.53
CA ARG A 396 29.55 -68.64 45.89
C ARG A 396 28.13 -69.24 46.04
N GLU A 397 27.37 -69.33 44.96
CA GLU A 397 25.95 -69.75 44.95
C GLU A 397 25.68 -71.19 44.49
N GLN A 398 26.72 -71.96 44.13
CA GLN A 398 26.66 -73.39 43.77
C GLN A 398 26.03 -74.33 44.84
N ARG A 399 25.49 -73.79 45.94
CA ARG A 399 24.68 -74.53 46.92
C ARG A 399 23.18 -74.56 46.60
N GLN A 400 22.71 -74.03 45.46
CA GLN A 400 21.31 -74.19 45.04
C GLN A 400 21.20 -74.99 43.72
N PRO A 401 20.40 -76.07 43.68
CA PRO A 401 20.48 -77.10 42.63
C PRO A 401 19.71 -76.80 41.33
N ALA A 402 19.40 -75.54 41.00
CA ALA A 402 18.46 -75.23 39.90
C ALA A 402 19.00 -74.34 38.77
N ALA A 403 20.24 -73.85 38.85
CA ALA A 403 20.84 -73.08 37.76
C ALA A 403 21.97 -73.86 37.09
N VAL A 404 21.67 -74.52 35.97
CA VAL A 404 22.70 -75.08 35.08
C VAL A 404 23.20 -73.94 34.19
N VAL A 405 24.30 -73.32 34.61
CA VAL A 405 25.04 -72.39 33.76
C VAL A 405 26.15 -73.19 33.08
N ASP A 406 26.09 -73.30 31.76
CA ASP A 406 27.12 -73.95 30.95
C ASP A 406 28.36 -73.05 30.89
N LEU A 407 29.37 -73.44 31.66
CA LEU A 407 30.62 -72.70 31.78
C LEU A 407 31.50 -72.86 30.54
N ASP A 408 31.35 -73.94 29.78
CA ASP A 408 32.12 -74.18 28.56
C ASP A 408 31.66 -73.24 27.44
N ALA A 409 30.34 -72.97 27.36
CA ALA A 409 29.78 -71.97 26.45
C ALA A 409 30.25 -70.54 26.78
N LEU A 410 30.45 -70.22 28.07
CA LEU A 410 30.97 -68.93 28.51
C LEU A 410 32.44 -68.76 28.12
N ASP A 411 33.26 -69.79 28.32
CA ASP A 411 34.69 -69.77 27.97
C ASP A 411 34.91 -69.66 26.45
N ALA A 412 34.09 -70.36 25.66
CA ALA A 412 34.10 -70.23 24.21
C ALA A 412 33.79 -68.80 23.75
N TYR A 413 32.83 -68.12 24.40
CA TYR A 413 32.49 -66.74 24.07
C TYR A 413 33.62 -65.75 24.43
N LEU A 414 34.21 -65.88 25.61
CA LEU A 414 35.27 -64.97 26.08
C LEU A 414 36.55 -65.10 25.23
N THR A 415 36.93 -66.33 24.89
CA THR A 415 38.10 -66.59 24.02
C THR A 415 37.90 -66.07 22.60
N THR A 416 36.66 -65.97 22.11
CA THR A 416 36.34 -65.38 20.82
C THR A 416 36.44 -63.85 20.86
N ARG A 417 36.12 -63.23 22.01
CA ARG A 417 36.18 -61.77 22.23
C ARG A 417 37.60 -61.24 22.40
N GLU A 418 38.53 -62.03 22.94
CA GLU A 418 39.93 -61.61 23.11
C GLU A 418 40.76 -61.67 21.82
N ARG A 419 40.24 -62.31 20.77
CA ARG A 419 40.92 -62.45 19.47
C ARG A 419 40.39 -61.52 18.37
N GLY A 420 39.41 -60.68 18.66
CA GLY A 420 38.85 -59.66 17.75
C GLY A 420 38.82 -58.30 18.41
#